data_AF-R1FC79-F1
#
_entry.id   AF-R1FC79-F1
#
_cell.length_a   1.000
_cell.length_b   1.000
_cell.length_c   1.000
_cell.angle_alpha   90.00
_cell.angle_beta   90.00
_cell.angle_gamma   90.00
#
_symmetry.space_group_name_H-M   'P 1'
#
loop_
_entity.id
_entity.type
_entity.pdbx_description
1 polymer ?
#
loop_
_entity_poly.entity_id
_entity_poly.type
_entity_poly.pdbx_seq_one_letter_code
_entity_poly.pdbx_strand_id
1 'polypeptide(L)'
;MIAECVRVVSDSLAQDPSGWSIGDRSQLHQWQLWLSLEHGADAQQYLLSASQRQLCCAALREEPTTTSKLHLSVWAAILGVRSGSTMEYVEPLTGYSLDLALPSSRIAIEVDGPSHFLLPDNRKPNGPTLLKRRLLTAAGWRVINVPFYEWEGQKTDGERHAYLEKALAWAEAQEATAKPDSPLPSAVAPHPPASKAASSSSFRGDGPESCRLREDAGPRAALTRGSVLGELRRERREAAQLST
;
A
#
# COMPACT_ATOMS: atom_id res chain seq x y z
N MET A 1 0.64 -16.10 29.17
CA MET A 1 1.48 -16.27 27.96
C MET A 1 1.52 -14.98 27.14
N ILE A 2 0.40 -14.47 26.59
CA ILE A 2 0.39 -13.25 25.76
C ILE A 2 0.94 -12.00 26.48
N ALA A 3 0.52 -11.77 27.74
CA ALA A 3 0.99 -10.63 28.53
C ALA A 3 2.53 -10.60 28.69
N GLU A 4 3.14 -11.77 28.87
CA GLU A 4 4.59 -11.90 29.01
C GLU A 4 5.30 -11.65 27.68
N CYS A 5 4.75 -12.15 26.57
CA CYS A 5 5.28 -11.85 25.23
C CYS A 5 5.22 -10.34 24.94
N VAL A 6 4.11 -9.67 25.24
CA VAL A 6 3.97 -8.21 25.07
C VAL A 6 5.02 -7.46 25.87
N ARG A 7 5.22 -7.86 27.14
CA ARG A 7 6.22 -7.25 28.01
C ARG A 7 7.62 -7.38 27.42
N VAL A 8 8.01 -8.59 27.03
CA VAL A 8 9.33 -8.86 26.43
C VAL A 8 9.54 -8.06 25.13
N VAL A 9 8.53 -8.01 24.26
CA VAL A 9 8.59 -7.24 23.01
C VAL A 9 8.72 -5.74 23.31
N SER A 10 7.92 -5.23 24.26
CA SER A 10 7.96 -3.82 24.65
C SER A 10 9.32 -3.44 25.22
N ASP A 11 9.86 -4.24 26.14
CA ASP A 11 11.16 -4.00 26.77
C ASP A 11 12.29 -4.02 25.71
N SER A 12 12.25 -4.98 24.78
CA SER A 12 13.22 -5.07 23.68
C SER A 12 13.16 -3.86 22.74
N LEU A 13 11.95 -3.44 22.33
CA LEU A 13 11.78 -2.24 21.51
C LEU A 13 12.22 -0.96 22.23
N ALA A 14 12.01 -0.87 23.54
CA ALA A 14 12.42 0.30 24.32
C ALA A 14 13.94 0.39 24.47
N GLN A 15 14.63 -0.76 24.53
CA GLN A 15 16.07 -0.83 24.67
C GLN A 15 16.79 -0.53 23.35
N ASP A 16 16.43 -1.23 22.27
CA ASP A 16 17.06 -1.06 20.96
C ASP A 16 16.09 -1.45 19.83
N PRO A 17 15.34 -0.48 19.27
CA PRO A 17 14.46 -0.74 18.12
C PRO A 17 15.21 -1.17 16.85
N SER A 18 16.50 -0.87 16.73
CA SER A 18 17.31 -1.19 15.55
C SER A 18 17.67 -2.68 15.47
N GLY A 19 17.61 -3.39 16.60
CA GLY A 19 17.76 -4.84 16.66
C GLY A 19 16.62 -5.62 15.98
N TRP A 20 15.50 -4.95 15.66
CA TRP A 20 14.39 -5.52 14.90
C TRP A 20 14.52 -5.20 13.42
N SER A 21 14.24 -6.15 12.52
CA SER A 21 14.20 -5.83 11.09
C SER A 21 12.97 -4.96 10.74
N ILE A 22 12.96 -4.36 9.54
CA ILE A 22 11.76 -3.69 9.02
C ILE A 22 10.59 -4.68 8.98
N GLY A 23 10.83 -5.90 8.49
CA GLY A 23 9.81 -6.94 8.39
C GLY A 23 9.23 -7.36 9.74
N ASP A 24 10.07 -7.52 10.77
CA ASP A 24 9.58 -7.88 12.11
C ASP A 24 8.71 -6.77 12.71
N ARG A 25 9.13 -5.51 12.53
CA ARG A 25 8.34 -4.35 12.96
C ARG A 25 7.04 -4.22 12.18
N SER A 26 7.04 -4.47 10.87
CA SER A 26 5.83 -4.51 10.05
C SER A 26 4.86 -5.57 10.55
N GLN A 27 5.33 -6.79 10.80
CA GLN A 27 4.49 -7.88 11.31
C GLN A 27 3.94 -7.57 12.70
N LEU A 28 4.75 -6.95 13.56
CA LEU A 28 4.31 -6.53 14.88
C LEU A 28 3.23 -5.45 14.80
N HIS A 29 3.35 -4.50 13.86
CA HIS A 29 2.29 -3.52 13.58
C HIS A 29 1.00 -4.20 13.11
N GLN A 30 1.10 -5.15 12.17
CA GLN A 30 -0.07 -5.89 11.67
C GLN A 30 -0.78 -6.66 12.78
N TRP A 31 -0.02 -7.25 13.72
CA TRP A 31 -0.60 -7.88 14.90
C TRP A 31 -1.28 -6.88 15.84
N GLN A 32 -0.66 -5.72 16.07
CA GLN A 32 -1.25 -4.64 16.88
C GLN A 32 -2.53 -4.07 16.24
N LEU A 33 -2.60 -3.98 14.91
CA LEU A 33 -3.82 -3.62 14.18
C LEU A 33 -4.91 -4.69 14.34
N TRP A 34 -4.54 -5.96 14.24
CA TRP A 34 -5.50 -7.04 14.43
C TRP A 34 -6.12 -6.99 15.83
N LEU A 35 -5.29 -6.81 16.87
CA LEU A 35 -5.78 -6.62 18.23
C LEU A 35 -6.70 -5.40 18.35
N SER A 36 -6.31 -4.25 17.75
CA SER A 36 -7.06 -3.01 17.93
C SER A 36 -8.38 -2.98 17.16
N LEU A 37 -8.44 -3.56 15.96
CA LEU A 37 -9.59 -3.50 15.07
C LEU A 37 -10.60 -4.61 15.31
N GLU A 38 -10.15 -5.81 15.68
CA GLU A 38 -11.03 -6.98 15.75
C GLU A 38 -11.24 -7.52 17.16
N HIS A 39 -10.47 -7.05 18.15
CA HIS A 39 -10.63 -7.51 19.53
C HIS A 39 -11.09 -6.39 20.46
N GLY A 40 -12.02 -6.76 21.35
CA GLY A 40 -12.64 -5.85 22.30
C GLY A 40 -11.69 -5.33 23.38
N ALA A 41 -12.25 -4.61 24.36
CA ALA A 41 -11.52 -3.90 25.41
C ALA A 41 -10.44 -4.75 26.11
N ASP A 42 -10.71 -6.03 26.34
CA ASP A 42 -9.78 -6.93 27.04
C ASP A 42 -8.48 -7.17 26.25
N ALA A 43 -8.50 -7.14 24.93
CA ALA A 43 -7.29 -7.30 24.12
C ALA A 43 -6.48 -6.00 24.03
N GLN A 44 -7.11 -4.85 24.30
CA GLN A 44 -6.46 -3.53 24.25
C GLN A 44 -5.36 -3.39 25.30
N GLN A 45 -5.44 -4.16 26.40
CA GLN A 45 -4.37 -4.22 27.42
C GLN A 45 -3.05 -4.79 26.88
N TYR A 46 -3.09 -5.48 25.73
CA TYR A 46 -1.92 -6.06 25.07
C TYR A 46 -1.35 -5.13 23.97
N LEU A 47 -1.87 -3.91 23.84
CA LEU A 47 -1.28 -2.94 22.95
C LEU A 47 0.04 -2.41 23.50
N LEU A 48 1.03 -2.32 22.61
CA LEU A 48 2.27 -1.59 22.84
C LEU A 48 1.97 -0.11 23.07
N SER A 49 2.93 0.64 23.60
CA SER A 49 2.79 2.09 23.74
C SER A 49 2.55 2.79 22.39
N ALA A 50 1.96 3.98 22.40
CA ALA A 50 1.67 4.72 21.17
C ALA A 50 2.92 4.98 20.32
N SER A 51 4.06 5.29 20.94
CA SER A 51 5.34 5.52 20.25
C SER A 51 5.87 4.25 19.59
N GLN A 52 5.79 3.11 20.28
CA GLN A 52 6.18 1.81 19.71
C GLN A 52 5.29 1.42 18.53
N ARG A 53 3.97 1.61 18.65
CA ARG A 53 3.04 1.37 17.53
C ARG A 53 3.34 2.28 16.34
N GLN A 54 3.66 3.56 16.59
CA GLN A 54 4.04 4.49 15.53
C GLN A 54 5.35 4.07 14.84
N LEU A 55 6.33 3.60 15.61
CA LEU A 55 7.60 3.08 15.10
C LEU A 55 7.38 1.83 14.23
N CYS A 56 6.52 0.91 14.65
CA CYS A 56 6.18 -0.28 13.87
C CYS A 56 5.36 0.07 12.61
N CYS A 57 4.45 1.03 12.71
CA CYS A 57 3.68 1.56 11.58
C CYS A 57 4.58 2.23 10.52
N ALA A 58 5.60 2.97 10.95
CA ALA A 58 6.58 3.55 10.05
C ALA A 58 7.32 2.48 9.24
N ALA A 59 7.70 1.36 9.87
CA ALA A 59 8.34 0.24 9.19
C ALA A 59 7.44 -0.38 8.11
N LEU A 60 6.14 -0.58 8.40
CA LEU A 60 5.19 -1.07 7.38
C LEU A 60 5.10 -0.12 6.18
N ARG A 61 5.14 1.20 6.42
CA ARG A 61 5.07 2.23 5.35
C ARG A 61 6.34 2.33 4.52
N GLU A 62 7.46 1.86 5.03
CA GLU A 62 8.74 1.81 4.31
C GLU A 62 8.81 0.61 3.35
N GLU A 63 7.88 -0.34 3.43
CA GLU A 63 7.83 -1.47 2.49
C GLU A 63 7.67 -0.94 1.05
N PRO A 64 8.57 -1.33 0.12
CA PRO A 64 8.52 -0.83 -1.24
C PRO A 64 7.20 -1.17 -1.92
N THR A 65 6.49 -0.17 -2.41
CA THR A 65 5.39 -0.39 -3.35
C THR A 65 5.96 -0.66 -4.74
N THR A 66 5.46 -1.72 -5.38
CA THR A 66 5.85 -2.03 -6.76
C THR A 66 4.70 -1.68 -7.69
N THR A 67 4.75 -0.47 -8.28
CA THR A 67 3.84 -0.13 -9.39
C THR A 67 4.23 -0.95 -10.62
N SER A 68 3.52 -2.06 -10.84
CA SER A 68 3.77 -2.96 -11.98
C SER A 68 2.93 -2.58 -13.20
N LYS A 69 3.23 -3.18 -14.37
CA LYS A 69 2.40 -3.02 -15.58
C LYS A 69 0.93 -3.40 -15.34
N LEU A 70 0.70 -4.40 -14.47
CA LEU A 70 -0.64 -4.81 -14.08
C LEU A 70 -1.36 -3.66 -13.33
N HIS A 71 -0.69 -3.01 -12.38
CA HIS A 71 -1.24 -1.87 -11.64
C HIS A 71 -1.60 -0.72 -12.58
N LEU A 72 -0.70 -0.38 -13.51
CA LEU A 72 -0.95 0.69 -14.49
C LEU A 72 -2.12 0.35 -15.43
N SER A 73 -2.27 -0.91 -15.82
CA SER A 73 -3.38 -1.36 -16.65
C SER A 73 -4.73 -1.27 -15.92
N VAL A 74 -4.80 -1.73 -14.67
CA VAL A 74 -6.02 -1.60 -13.85
C VAL A 74 -6.32 -0.13 -13.57
N TRP A 75 -5.30 0.68 -13.31
CA TRP A 75 -5.44 2.13 -13.13
C TRP A 75 -6.01 2.83 -14.36
N ALA A 76 -5.52 2.52 -15.55
CA ALA A 76 -6.03 3.13 -16.77
C ALA A 76 -7.53 2.80 -16.97
N ALA A 77 -7.93 1.57 -16.69
CA ALA A 77 -9.31 1.14 -16.81
C ALA A 77 -10.22 1.76 -15.74
N ILE A 78 -9.78 1.87 -14.47
CA ILE A 78 -10.61 2.47 -13.42
C ILE A 78 -10.89 3.95 -13.68
N LEU A 79 -9.95 4.68 -14.29
CA LEU A 79 -10.16 6.07 -14.69
C LEU A 79 -11.27 6.23 -15.75
N GLY A 80 -11.51 5.21 -16.57
CA GLY A 80 -12.60 5.19 -17.54
C GLY A 80 -13.98 4.91 -16.90
N VAL A 81 -13.99 4.27 -15.73
CA VAL A 81 -15.21 3.82 -15.03
C VAL A 81 -15.62 4.75 -13.89
N ARG A 82 -14.65 5.23 -13.10
CA ARG A 82 -14.91 5.97 -11.87
C ARG A 82 -13.86 7.05 -11.62
N SER A 83 -14.33 8.29 -11.58
CA SER A 83 -13.52 9.46 -11.21
C SER A 83 -13.22 9.47 -9.70
N GLY A 84 -12.16 10.19 -9.32
CA GLY A 84 -11.76 10.33 -7.91
C GLY A 84 -10.95 9.16 -7.34
N SER A 85 -10.60 8.18 -8.17
CA SER A 85 -9.67 7.11 -7.80
C SER A 85 -8.26 7.66 -7.56
N THR A 86 -7.49 7.04 -6.65
CA THR A 86 -6.10 7.39 -6.35
C THR A 86 -5.23 6.15 -6.29
N MET A 87 -3.98 6.22 -6.77
CA MET A 87 -3.01 5.13 -6.71
C MET A 87 -2.06 5.27 -5.51
N GLU A 88 -1.60 4.15 -4.94
CA GLU A 88 -0.66 4.11 -3.81
C GLU A 88 -1.17 4.95 -2.60
N TYR A 89 -2.44 4.79 -2.24
CA TYR A 89 -3.06 5.54 -1.16
C TYR A 89 -2.65 4.96 0.20
N VAL A 90 -1.88 5.73 0.97
CA VAL A 90 -1.53 5.33 2.35
C VAL A 90 -2.71 5.59 3.28
N GLU A 91 -3.31 4.50 3.76
CA GLU A 91 -4.46 4.53 4.65
C GLU A 91 -4.01 4.99 6.06
N PRO A 92 -4.54 6.10 6.60
CA PRO A 92 -3.96 6.72 7.80
C PRO A 92 -4.05 5.87 9.07
N LEU A 93 -5.14 5.10 9.24
CA LEU A 93 -5.43 4.32 10.46
C LEU A 93 -4.54 3.08 10.54
N THR A 94 -4.42 2.37 9.43
CA THR A 94 -3.73 1.09 9.30
C THR A 94 -2.27 1.26 8.85
N GLY A 95 -1.94 2.33 8.15
CA GLY A 95 -0.63 2.53 7.55
C GLY A 95 -0.36 1.69 6.30
N TYR A 96 -1.30 0.84 5.87
CA TYR A 96 -1.17 0.13 4.60
C TYR A 96 -1.20 1.10 3.41
N SER A 97 -0.39 0.83 2.40
CA SER A 97 -0.56 1.41 1.07
C SER A 97 -1.56 0.56 0.28
N LEU A 98 -2.65 1.19 -0.16
CA LEU A 98 -3.64 0.60 -1.06
C LEU A 98 -3.18 0.80 -2.51
N ASP A 99 -3.21 -0.25 -3.31
CA ASP A 99 -2.78 -0.18 -4.71
C ASP A 99 -3.58 0.90 -5.46
N LEU A 100 -4.90 0.84 -5.31
CA LEU A 100 -5.85 1.84 -5.75
C LEU A 100 -6.93 2.06 -4.66
N ALA A 101 -7.42 3.28 -4.54
CA ALA A 101 -8.46 3.63 -3.58
C ALA A 101 -9.48 4.60 -4.16
N LEU A 102 -10.72 4.48 -3.69
CA LEU A 102 -11.78 5.49 -3.81
C LEU A 102 -12.13 5.96 -2.40
N PRO A 103 -11.40 6.95 -1.83
CA PRO A 103 -11.49 7.28 -0.41
C PRO A 103 -12.87 7.75 0.03
N SER A 104 -13.57 8.51 -0.82
CA SER A 104 -14.92 9.02 -0.52
C SER A 104 -15.95 7.91 -0.31
N SER A 105 -15.74 6.76 -0.96
CA SER A 105 -16.62 5.60 -0.86
C SER A 105 -15.96 4.44 -0.12
N ARG A 106 -14.83 4.64 0.60
CA ARG A 106 -14.12 3.58 1.35
C ARG A 106 -13.95 2.27 0.57
N ILE A 107 -13.66 2.36 -0.73
CA ILE A 107 -13.35 1.19 -1.57
C ILE A 107 -11.85 1.12 -1.80
N ALA A 108 -11.25 -0.02 -1.49
CA ALA A 108 -9.89 -0.37 -1.85
C ALA A 108 -9.93 -1.35 -3.02
N ILE A 109 -9.08 -1.15 -4.03
CA ILE A 109 -8.89 -2.12 -5.12
C ILE A 109 -7.44 -2.59 -5.03
N GLU A 110 -7.26 -3.84 -4.63
CA GLU A 110 -5.95 -4.52 -4.51
C GLU A 110 -5.67 -5.31 -5.80
N VAL A 111 -4.52 -5.06 -6.41
CA VAL A 111 -4.10 -5.60 -7.69
C VAL A 111 -3.16 -6.78 -7.46
N ASP A 112 -3.73 -7.99 -7.46
CA ASP A 112 -3.00 -9.16 -7.02
C ASP A 112 -2.14 -9.77 -8.15
N GLY A 113 -0.84 -9.49 -8.16
CA GLY A 113 0.14 -10.19 -8.99
C GLY A 113 0.39 -11.65 -8.58
N PRO A 114 1.17 -12.43 -9.37
CA PRO A 114 1.44 -13.85 -9.10
C PRO A 114 2.00 -14.16 -7.70
N SER A 115 2.84 -13.27 -7.15
CA SER A 115 3.44 -13.43 -5.82
C SER A 115 2.43 -13.42 -4.67
N HIS A 116 1.22 -12.91 -4.90
CA HIS A 116 0.16 -12.87 -3.89
C HIS A 116 -0.58 -14.20 -3.74
N PHE A 117 -0.23 -15.20 -4.54
CA PHE A 117 -0.89 -16.50 -4.58
C PHE A 117 0.09 -17.64 -4.31
N LEU A 118 -0.44 -18.74 -3.78
CA LEU A 118 0.25 -20.02 -3.66
C LEU A 118 0.29 -20.68 -5.04
N LEU A 119 1.41 -20.50 -5.75
CA LEU A 119 1.67 -21.05 -7.08
C LEU A 119 2.73 -22.16 -7.04
N PRO A 120 2.67 -23.15 -7.96
CA PRO A 120 1.72 -23.28 -9.07
C PRO A 120 0.34 -23.85 -8.68
N ASP A 121 0.19 -24.30 -7.43
CA ASP A 121 -0.86 -25.23 -6.99
C ASP A 121 -2.30 -24.78 -7.27
N ASN A 122 -2.85 -23.88 -6.45
CA ASN A 122 -4.30 -23.67 -6.36
C ASN A 122 -4.74 -22.21 -6.47
N ARG A 123 -3.80 -21.29 -6.77
CA ARG A 123 -4.06 -19.84 -6.87
C ARG A 123 -4.84 -19.27 -5.67
N LYS A 124 -4.68 -19.88 -4.48
CA LYS A 124 -5.21 -19.31 -3.23
C LYS A 124 -4.34 -18.13 -2.82
N PRO A 125 -4.92 -17.01 -2.34
CA PRO A 125 -4.14 -15.92 -1.78
C PRO A 125 -3.27 -16.41 -0.62
N ASN A 126 -2.05 -15.89 -0.51
CA ASN A 126 -1.13 -16.24 0.57
C ASN A 126 -1.51 -15.53 1.90
N GLY A 127 -0.81 -15.88 2.98
CA GLY A 127 -1.07 -15.32 4.32
C GLY A 127 -1.03 -13.79 4.39
N PRO A 128 0.06 -13.14 3.94
CA PRO A 128 0.15 -11.67 3.88
C PRO A 128 -1.01 -11.01 3.12
N THR A 129 -1.37 -11.55 1.96
CA THR A 129 -2.48 -11.04 1.14
C THR A 129 -3.82 -11.15 1.89
N LEU A 130 -4.11 -12.29 2.52
CA LEU A 130 -5.33 -12.47 3.31
C LEU A 130 -5.36 -11.56 4.54
N LEU A 131 -4.23 -11.41 5.23
CA LEU A 131 -4.13 -10.56 6.41
C LEU A 131 -4.39 -9.09 6.07
N LYS A 132 -3.78 -8.57 5.00
CA LYS A 132 -4.02 -7.19 4.54
C LYS A 132 -5.50 -6.96 4.24
N ARG A 133 -6.13 -7.84 3.45
CA ARG A 133 -7.56 -7.74 3.11
C ARG A 133 -8.46 -7.72 4.36
N ARG A 134 -8.17 -8.62 5.32
CA ARG A 134 -8.90 -8.71 6.59
C ARG A 134 -8.79 -7.42 7.39
N LEU A 135 -7.57 -6.91 7.59
CA LEU A 135 -7.34 -5.69 8.37
C LEU A 135 -7.94 -4.45 7.72
N LEU A 136 -7.88 -4.33 6.40
CA LEU A 136 -8.55 -3.25 5.67
C LEU A 136 -10.07 -3.32 5.82
N THR A 137 -10.63 -4.53 5.74
CA THR A 137 -12.07 -4.76 5.97
C THR A 137 -12.47 -4.39 7.39
N ALA A 138 -11.70 -4.81 8.39
CA ALA A 138 -11.91 -4.44 9.79
C ALA A 138 -11.77 -2.93 10.04
N ALA A 139 -10.93 -2.24 9.25
CA ALA A 139 -10.82 -0.78 9.23
C ALA A 139 -11.96 -0.08 8.45
N GLY A 140 -12.98 -0.82 8.02
CA GLY A 140 -14.17 -0.28 7.35
C GLY A 140 -14.02 -0.09 5.84
N TRP A 141 -13.00 -0.66 5.20
CA TRP A 141 -12.85 -0.63 3.75
C TRP A 141 -13.59 -1.80 3.10
N ARG A 142 -14.25 -1.52 1.97
CA ARG A 142 -14.71 -2.55 1.05
C ARG A 142 -13.56 -2.90 0.11
N VAL A 143 -13.04 -4.10 0.23
CA VAL A 143 -11.86 -4.54 -0.52
C VAL A 143 -12.30 -5.32 -1.76
N ILE A 144 -12.01 -4.76 -2.93
CA ILE A 144 -12.07 -5.43 -4.23
C ILE A 144 -10.69 -6.01 -4.52
N ASN A 145 -10.66 -7.24 -5.02
CA ASN A 145 -9.43 -7.88 -5.45
C ASN A 145 -9.46 -8.06 -6.96
N VAL A 146 -8.36 -7.74 -7.63
CA VAL A 146 -8.18 -7.92 -9.07
C VAL A 146 -7.03 -8.89 -9.29
N PRO A 147 -7.29 -10.21 -9.35
CA PRO A 147 -6.27 -11.21 -9.62
C PRO A 147 -5.69 -11.07 -11.02
N PHE A 148 -4.37 -11.20 -11.16
CA PHE A 148 -3.69 -11.10 -12.46
C PHE A 148 -4.31 -12.01 -13.52
N TYR A 149 -4.68 -13.24 -13.17
CA TYR A 149 -5.22 -14.21 -14.11
C TYR A 149 -6.66 -13.89 -14.56
N GLU A 150 -7.46 -13.22 -13.74
CA GLU A 150 -8.79 -12.75 -14.15
C GLU A 150 -8.66 -11.52 -15.05
N TRP A 151 -7.75 -10.61 -14.68
CA TRP A 151 -7.46 -9.39 -15.43
C TRP A 151 -6.91 -9.68 -16.82
N GLU A 152 -5.94 -10.59 -16.92
CA GLU A 152 -5.38 -11.06 -18.19
C GLU A 152 -6.42 -11.78 -19.07
N GLY A 153 -7.49 -12.30 -18.46
CA GLY A 153 -8.64 -12.84 -19.17
C GLY A 153 -9.46 -11.78 -19.92
N GLN A 154 -9.44 -10.53 -19.47
CA GLN A 154 -10.17 -9.42 -20.10
C GLN A 154 -9.32 -8.84 -21.25
N LYS A 155 -9.75 -9.07 -22.50
CA LYS A 155 -8.95 -8.79 -23.70
C LYS A 155 -9.19 -7.40 -24.27
N THR A 156 -10.39 -6.87 -24.09
CA THR A 156 -10.79 -5.55 -24.58
C THR A 156 -10.97 -4.56 -23.43
N ASP A 157 -10.90 -3.27 -23.75
CA ASP A 157 -11.16 -2.22 -22.75
C ASP A 157 -12.61 -2.26 -22.25
N GLY A 158 -13.56 -2.62 -23.11
CA GLY A 158 -14.96 -2.81 -22.73
C GLY A 158 -15.16 -3.94 -21.70
N GLU A 159 -14.47 -5.07 -21.89
CA GLU A 159 -14.50 -6.18 -20.91
C GLU A 159 -13.86 -5.77 -19.57
N ARG A 160 -12.74 -5.05 -19.61
CA ARG A 160 -12.08 -4.52 -18.40
C ARG A 160 -12.96 -3.54 -17.64
N HIS A 161 -13.63 -2.64 -18.36
CA HIS A 161 -14.58 -1.70 -17.76
C HIS A 161 -15.75 -2.47 -17.13
N ALA A 162 -16.37 -3.40 -17.86
CA ALA A 162 -17.48 -4.20 -17.34
C ALA A 162 -17.08 -5.04 -16.10
N TYR A 163 -15.86 -5.59 -16.09
CA TYR A 163 -15.31 -6.30 -14.94
C TYR A 163 -15.23 -5.40 -13.71
N LEU A 164 -14.65 -4.19 -13.85
CA LEU A 164 -14.52 -3.24 -12.75
C LEU A 164 -15.86 -2.66 -12.31
N GLU A 165 -16.75 -2.32 -13.24
CA GLU A 165 -18.12 -1.85 -12.94
C GLU A 165 -18.89 -2.86 -12.10
N LYS A 166 -18.84 -4.14 -12.47
CA LYS A 166 -19.47 -5.21 -11.72
C LYS A 166 -18.87 -5.33 -10.31
N ALA A 167 -17.55 -5.25 -10.18
CA ALA A 167 -16.88 -5.33 -8.88
C ALA A 167 -17.20 -4.13 -7.98
N LEU A 168 -17.24 -2.92 -8.55
CA LEU A 168 -17.64 -1.69 -7.85
C LEU A 168 -19.09 -1.76 -7.39
N ALA A 169 -20.02 -2.16 -8.27
CA ALA A 169 -21.43 -2.30 -7.92
C ALA A 169 -21.64 -3.34 -6.79
N TRP A 170 -20.88 -4.43 -6.80
CA TRP A 170 -20.90 -5.39 -5.69
C TRP A 170 -20.43 -4.74 -4.38
N ALA A 171 -19.33 -3.98 -4.39
CA ALA A 171 -18.82 -3.30 -3.20
C ALA A 171 -19.83 -2.26 -2.68
N GLU A 172 -20.37 -1.42 -3.55
CA GLU A 172 -21.38 -0.41 -3.20
C GLU A 172 -22.67 -1.06 -2.65
N ALA A 173 -23.08 -2.22 -3.16
CA ALA A 173 -24.23 -2.94 -2.60
C ALA A 173 -24.00 -3.43 -1.16
N GLN A 174 -22.76 -3.73 -0.76
CA GLN A 174 -22.42 -4.07 0.63
C GLN A 174 -22.56 -2.85 1.58
N GLU A 175 -22.51 -1.63 1.07
CA GLU A 175 -22.79 -0.41 1.85
C GLU A 175 -24.26 -0.35 2.26
N ALA A 176 -25.15 -0.56 1.29
CA ALA A 176 -26.59 -0.44 1.50
C ALA A 176 -27.15 -1.47 2.50
N THR A 177 -26.45 -2.58 2.72
CA THR A 177 -26.85 -3.64 3.65
C THR A 177 -26.23 -3.49 5.05
N ALA A 178 -25.21 -2.64 5.22
CA ALA A 178 -24.62 -2.36 6.52
C ALA A 178 -25.53 -1.44 7.35
N LYS A 179 -25.89 -1.86 8.57
CA LYS A 179 -26.76 -1.11 9.50
C LYS A 179 -26.15 0.26 9.88
N PRO A 180 -26.95 1.33 10.10
CA PRO A 180 -26.43 2.70 10.21
C PRO A 180 -25.64 3.09 11.48
N ASP A 181 -25.41 2.23 12.48
CA ASP A 181 -25.04 2.72 13.83
C ASP A 181 -23.85 2.05 14.53
N SER A 182 -22.89 1.46 13.80
CA SER A 182 -21.57 1.23 14.42
C SER A 182 -20.71 2.48 14.22
N PRO A 183 -20.28 3.18 15.29
CA PRO A 183 -19.42 4.33 15.13
C PRO A 183 -18.15 3.87 14.43
N LEU A 184 -17.93 4.39 13.21
CA LEU A 184 -16.64 4.29 12.55
C LEU A 184 -15.59 4.83 13.53
N PRO A 185 -14.45 4.14 13.74
CA PRO A 185 -13.36 4.74 14.49
C PRO A 185 -13.02 6.06 13.80
N SER A 186 -13.24 7.16 14.53
CA SER A 186 -13.13 8.52 13.99
C SER A 186 -11.81 8.63 13.24
N ALA A 187 -11.89 8.97 11.95
CA ALA A 187 -10.71 9.27 11.15
C ALA A 187 -9.94 10.37 11.87
N VAL A 188 -8.82 10.02 12.48
CA VAL A 188 -7.86 11.02 12.97
C VAL A 188 -7.45 11.79 11.73
N ALA A 189 -7.76 13.09 11.72
CA ALA A 189 -7.43 13.97 10.61
C ALA A 189 -5.95 13.78 10.23
N PRO A 190 -5.61 13.73 8.93
CA PRO A 190 -4.22 13.57 8.52
C PRO A 190 -3.41 14.71 9.11
N HIS A 191 -2.38 14.37 9.90
CA HIS A 191 -1.36 15.33 10.28
C HIS A 191 -0.74 15.92 9.00
N PRO A 192 -0.54 17.24 8.90
CA PRO A 192 0.08 17.84 7.75
C PRO A 192 1.50 17.27 7.57
N PRO A 193 1.97 17.07 6.32
CA PRO A 193 3.33 16.61 6.09
C PRO A 193 4.31 17.61 6.70
N ALA A 194 5.25 17.10 7.50
CA ALA A 194 6.34 17.88 8.03
C ALA A 194 7.11 18.52 6.86
N SER A 195 7.03 19.84 6.74
CA SER A 195 7.86 20.61 5.83
C SER A 195 9.32 20.41 6.22
N LYS A 196 10.13 19.84 5.34
CA LYS A 196 11.59 19.89 5.47
C LYS A 196 12.00 21.36 5.46
N ALA A 197 12.37 21.90 6.61
CA ALA A 197 13.08 23.15 6.69
C ALA A 197 14.44 22.98 6.01
N ALA A 198 14.69 23.80 4.98
CA ALA A 198 15.99 23.90 4.34
C ALA A 198 16.92 24.67 5.29
N SER A 199 17.79 23.96 5.98
CA SER A 199 18.91 24.55 6.71
C SER A 199 20.05 24.78 5.72
N SER A 200 20.21 26.02 5.26
CA SER A 200 21.41 26.47 4.58
C SER A 200 22.55 26.60 5.58
N SER A 201 23.54 25.70 5.51
CA SER A 201 24.85 25.95 6.13
C SER A 201 25.93 25.73 5.08
N SER A 202 26.52 26.85 4.66
CA SER A 202 27.71 26.96 3.84
C SER A 202 28.92 26.36 4.55
N PHE A 203 29.62 25.43 3.90
CA PHE A 203 31.02 25.13 4.21
C PHE A 203 31.81 25.03 2.91
N ARG A 204 32.91 25.80 2.84
CA ARG A 204 33.83 25.88 1.70
C ARG A 204 35.04 24.97 1.96
N GLY A 205 35.47 24.30 0.88
CA GLY A 205 36.87 24.03 0.50
C GLY A 205 37.72 23.13 1.40
N ASP A 206 38.10 21.94 0.91
CA ASP A 206 39.34 21.74 0.15
C ASP A 206 39.45 20.28 -0.33
N GLY A 207 39.99 20.08 -1.53
CA GLY A 207 40.54 18.80 -2.00
C GLY A 207 42.03 19.00 -2.35
N PRO A 208 42.71 18.08 -3.05
CA PRO A 208 42.29 16.75 -3.53
C PRO A 208 43.31 15.63 -3.20
N GLU A 209 42.93 14.36 -3.31
CA GLU A 209 43.88 13.34 -3.77
C GLU A 209 43.16 12.17 -4.46
N SER A 210 43.70 11.78 -5.60
CA SER A 210 43.17 10.81 -6.54
C SER A 210 43.72 9.41 -6.29
N CYS A 211 42.89 8.38 -6.42
CA CYS A 211 43.35 7.07 -6.88
C CYS A 211 42.31 6.42 -7.80
N ARG A 212 42.78 5.89 -8.93
CA ARG A 212 42.00 5.43 -10.08
C ARG A 212 41.69 3.93 -10.01
N LEU A 213 40.45 3.61 -10.42
CA LEU A 213 39.95 2.43 -11.17
C LEU A 213 39.92 1.04 -10.50
N ARG A 214 38.72 0.46 -10.40
CA ARG A 214 38.24 -0.61 -11.31
C ARG A 214 36.71 -0.74 -11.32
N GLU A 215 36.19 -1.06 -12.49
CA GLU A 215 34.79 -1.23 -12.91
C GLU A 215 34.14 -2.49 -12.32
N ASP A 216 32.84 -2.45 -12.01
CA ASP A 216 31.74 -2.92 -12.90
C ASP A 216 30.56 -3.52 -12.09
N ALA A 217 29.34 -3.12 -12.47
CA ALA A 217 28.00 -3.66 -12.16
C ALA A 217 26.98 -2.53 -11.86
N GLY A 218 26.43 -1.93 -12.92
CA GLY A 218 25.39 -0.92 -12.81
C GLY A 218 24.04 -1.50 -12.35
N PRO A 219 23.32 -0.86 -11.41
CA PRO A 219 21.95 -1.24 -11.09
C PRO A 219 20.97 -0.75 -12.17
N ARG A 220 20.02 -1.62 -12.51
CA ARG A 220 18.88 -1.36 -13.42
C ARG A 220 18.12 -0.11 -12.94
N ALA A 221 18.06 0.92 -13.78
CA ALA A 221 17.40 2.18 -13.47
C ALA A 221 15.89 1.99 -13.26
N ALA A 222 15.39 2.42 -12.10
CA ALA A 222 13.97 2.63 -11.87
C ALA A 222 13.52 3.91 -12.60
N LEU A 223 12.46 3.80 -13.40
CA LEU A 223 11.87 4.95 -14.11
C LEU A 223 11.18 5.88 -13.10
N THR A 224 11.59 7.15 -13.10
CA THR A 224 10.98 8.18 -12.25
C THR A 224 9.65 8.66 -12.84
N ARG A 225 8.72 9.14 -12.00
CA ARG A 225 7.37 9.62 -12.39
C ARG A 225 7.36 10.62 -13.56
N GLY A 226 8.42 11.42 -13.71
CA GLY A 226 8.55 12.37 -14.83
C GLY A 226 8.81 11.68 -16.18
N SER A 227 9.52 10.55 -16.19
CA SER A 227 9.85 9.78 -17.39
C SER A 227 8.61 9.09 -17.97
N VAL A 228 7.76 8.54 -17.10
CA VAL A 228 6.55 7.79 -17.49
C VAL A 228 5.50 8.71 -18.14
N LEU A 229 5.30 9.92 -17.60
CA LEU A 229 4.43 10.92 -18.21
C LEU A 229 4.97 11.44 -19.56
N GLY A 230 6.29 11.44 -19.73
CA GLY A 230 6.95 11.77 -20.99
C GLY A 230 6.70 10.73 -22.08
N GLU A 231 6.86 9.44 -21.74
CA GLU A 231 6.63 8.31 -22.66
C GLU A 231 5.15 8.19 -23.08
N LEU A 232 4.21 8.28 -22.14
CA LEU A 232 2.77 8.22 -22.46
C LEU A 232 2.30 9.38 -23.35
N ARG A 233 2.92 10.57 -23.22
CA ARG A 233 2.65 11.72 -24.11
C ARG A 233 3.24 11.52 -25.50
N ARG A 234 4.35 10.78 -25.63
CA ARG A 234 4.99 10.48 -26.90
C ARG A 234 4.22 9.40 -27.66
N GLU A 235 3.82 8.32 -26.99
CA GLU A 235 3.00 7.26 -27.58
C GLU A 235 1.65 7.79 -28.08
N ARG A 236 1.02 8.71 -27.33
CA ARG A 236 -0.21 9.39 -27.79
C ARG A 236 -0.02 10.28 -29.02
N ARG A 237 1.16 10.86 -29.23
CA ARG A 237 1.46 11.66 -30.44
C ARG A 237 1.76 10.77 -31.64
N GLU A 238 2.49 9.68 -31.44
CA GLU A 238 2.81 8.70 -32.50
C GLU A 238 1.53 7.98 -32.98
N ALA A 239 0.62 7.61 -32.07
CA ALA A 239 -0.67 7.03 -32.42
C ALA A 239 -1.59 7.99 -33.20
N ALA A 240 -1.51 9.30 -32.94
CA ALA A 240 -2.29 10.31 -33.67
C ALA A 240 -1.74 10.59 -35.07
N GLN A 241 -0.44 10.39 -35.31
CA GLN A 241 0.19 10.61 -36.63
C GLN A 241 -0.02 9.43 -37.60
N LEU A 242 -0.23 8.22 -37.08
CA LEU A 242 -0.49 7.01 -37.88
C LEU A 242 -1.95 6.87 -38.33
N SER A 243 -2.83 7.81 -37.95
CA SER A 243 -4.26 7.80 -38.26
C SER A 243 -4.69 8.91 -39.23
N THR A 244 -3.74 9.50 -39.96
CA THR A 244 -3.93 10.49 -41.05
C THR A 244 -3.27 9.98 -42.32
#